data_AF-A0A0J6XDI3-F1
#
_entry.id   AF-A0A0J6XDI3-F1
#
_cell.length_a   1.000
_cell.length_b   1.000
_cell.length_c   1.000
_cell.angle_alpha   90.00
_cell.angle_beta   90.00
_cell.angle_gamma   90.00
#
_symmetry.space_group_name_H-M   'P 1'
#
loop_
_entity.id
_entity.type
_entity.pdbx_description
1 polymer ?
#
loop_
_entity_poly.entity_id
_entity_poly.type
_entity_poly.pdbx_seq_one_letter_code
_entity_poly.pdbx_strand_id
1 'polypeptide(L)' 'PLSTVGLLISDEGEGNLYQVTVPETGLPAGLTPGMTVSVIGLKARDWENTFNGQTRHGISFRAVALTSVGV' A
#
# COMPACT_ATOMS: atom_id res chain seq x y z
N PRO A 1 14.66 3.74 -5.31
CA PRO A 1 14.39 3.12 -3.99
C PRO A 1 12.88 2.89 -3.84
N LEU A 2 12.47 1.94 -3.02
CA LEU A 2 11.07 1.60 -2.78
C LEU A 2 10.75 1.84 -1.30
N SER A 3 9.55 2.35 -1.04
CA SER A 3 9.02 2.46 0.32
C SER A 3 7.77 1.60 0.46
N THR A 4 7.52 1.13 1.67
CA THR A 4 6.25 0.49 2.04
C THR A 4 5.45 1.48 2.87
N VAL A 5 4.24 1.79 2.41
CA VAL A 5 3.31 2.69 3.09
C VAL A 5 2.11 1.90 3.58
N GLY A 6 1.74 2.09 4.84
CA GLY A 6 0.50 1.57 5.40
C GLY A 6 -0.67 2.47 5.01
N LEU A 7 -1.63 1.94 4.24
CA LEU A 7 -2.87 2.62 3.90
C LEU A 7 -4.02 2.03 4.72
N LEU A 8 -4.63 2.84 5.56
CA LEU A 8 -5.89 2.48 6.20
C LEU A 8 -7.02 2.69 5.18
N ILE A 9 -7.64 1.61 4.77
CA ILE A 9 -8.79 1.60 3.87
C ILE A 9 -10.01 1.27 4.71
N SER A 10 -10.94 2.21 4.79
CA SER A 10 -12.24 1.98 5.43
C SER A 10 -13.25 1.57 4.37
N ASP A 11 -13.79 0.36 4.48
CA ASP A 11 -14.85 -0.15 3.61
C ASP A 11 -15.86 -0.94 4.45
N GLU A 12 -17.14 -0.84 4.11
CA GLU A 12 -18.27 -1.51 4.80
C GLU A 12 -18.26 -1.43 6.36
N GLY A 13 -17.69 -0.35 6.92
CA GLY A 13 -17.61 -0.15 8.37
C GLY A 13 -16.40 -0.82 9.04
N GLU A 14 -15.52 -1.45 8.28
CA GLU A 14 -14.25 -2.03 8.75
C GLU A 14 -13.04 -1.23 8.25
N GLY A 15 -12.04 -1.06 9.11
CA GLY A 15 -10.76 -0.45 8.76
C GLY A 15 -9.69 -1.53 8.49
N ASN A 16 -9.28 -1.66 7.24
CA ASN A 16 -8.25 -2.59 6.80
C ASN A 16 -6.92 -1.89 6.54
N LEU A 17 -5.81 -2.42 7.05
CA LEU A 17 -4.48 -1.86 6.81
C LEU A 17 -3.78 -2.58 5.66
N TYR A 18 -3.60 -1.89 4.53
CA TYR A 18 -2.87 -2.41 3.38
C TYR A 18 -1.42 -1.96 3.41
N GLN A 19 -0.49 -2.90 3.25
CA GLN A 19 0.93 -2.59 3.04
C GLN A 19 1.19 -2.43 1.54
N VAL A 20 1.41 -1.20 1.11
CA VAL A 20 1.55 -0.85 -0.31
C VAL A 20 2.98 -0.43 -0.63
N THR A 21 3.61 -1.11 -1.58
CA THR A 21 4.93 -0.71 -2.08
C THR A 21 4.80 0.40 -3.14
N VAL A 22 5.54 1.49 -2.96
CA VAL A 22 5.52 2.67 -3.84
C VAL A 22 6.96 3.11 -4.14
N PRO A 23 7.29 3.54 -5.36
CA PRO A 23 8.55 4.24 -5.61
C PRO A 23 8.63 5.52 -4.77
N GLU A 24 9.78 5.81 -4.17
CA GLU A 24 9.97 7.03 -3.36
C GLU A 24 9.65 8.31 -4.13
N THR A 25 9.93 8.34 -5.43
CA THR A 25 9.60 9.46 -6.34
C THR A 25 8.09 9.66 -6.55
N GLY A 26 7.27 8.69 -6.14
CA GLY A 26 5.81 8.74 -6.17
C GLY A 26 5.19 9.07 -4.81
N LEU A 27 5.97 9.43 -3.79
CA LEU A 27 5.45 9.84 -2.48
C LEU A 27 5.31 11.37 -2.41
N PRO A 28 4.25 11.89 -1.75
CA PRO A 28 4.11 13.31 -1.52
C PRO A 28 5.14 13.77 -0.48
N ALA A 29 5.65 15.00 -0.64
CA ALA A 29 6.53 15.61 0.34
C ALA A 29 5.79 15.80 1.67
N GLY A 30 6.47 15.49 2.79
CA GLY A 30 5.88 15.64 4.11
C GLY A 30 4.77 14.63 4.45
N LEU A 31 4.75 13.46 3.80
CA LEU A 31 3.85 12.37 4.15
C LEU A 31 4.01 12.00 5.64
N THR A 32 2.91 12.05 6.39
CA THR A 32 2.86 11.68 7.82
C THR A 32 1.70 10.73 8.10
N PRO A 33 1.76 9.94 9.19
CA PRO A 33 0.64 9.09 9.60
C PRO A 33 -0.65 9.89 9.79
N GLY A 34 -1.77 9.36 9.30
CA GLY A 34 -3.09 10.00 9.36
C GLY A 34 -3.39 10.98 8.22
N MET A 35 -2.41 11.29 7.35
CA MET A 35 -2.63 12.14 6.19
C MET A 35 -3.56 11.45 5.17
N THR A 36 -4.60 12.14 4.72
CA THR A 36 -5.48 11.67 3.65
C THR A 36 -4.75 11.73 2.30
N VAL A 37 -4.76 10.61 1.59
CA VAL A 37 -4.10 10.47 0.29
C VAL A 37 -5.03 9.84 -0.75
N SER A 38 -4.79 10.16 -2.01
CA SER A 38 -5.35 9.44 -3.16
C SER A 38 -4.27 8.52 -3.73
N VAL A 39 -4.68 7.32 -4.13
CA VAL A 39 -3.79 6.26 -4.59
C VAL A 39 -3.84 6.17 -6.10
N ILE A 40 -2.69 6.30 -6.76
CA ILE A 40 -2.59 6.28 -8.23
C ILE A 40 -2.06 4.91 -8.67
N GLY A 41 -2.85 4.21 -9.49
CA GLY A 41 -2.43 2.97 -10.14
C GLY A 41 -2.21 1.82 -9.17
N LEU A 42 -3.08 1.67 -8.17
CA LEU A 42 -3.06 0.52 -7.25
C LEU A 42 -3.22 -0.79 -8.04
N LYS A 43 -2.29 -1.72 -7.82
CA LYS A 43 -2.32 -3.07 -8.37
C LYS A 43 -2.20 -4.07 -7.23
N ALA A 44 -3.10 -5.04 -7.22
CA ALA A 44 -3.02 -6.22 -6.40
C ALA A 44 -2.43 -7.36 -7.23
N ARG A 45 -1.51 -8.12 -6.63
CA ARG A 45 -1.00 -9.36 -7.20
C ARG A 45 -0.97 -10.43 -6.11
N ASP A 46 -1.63 -11.54 -6.38
CA ASP A 46 -1.47 -12.75 -5.59
C ASP A 46 -0.02 -13.24 -5.63
N TRP A 47 0.38 -13.91 -4.55
CA TRP A 47 1.65 -14.61 -4.51
C TRP A 47 1.52 -15.81 -3.60
N GLU A 48 2.31 -16.82 -3.91
CA GLU A 48 2.52 -17.98 -3.07
C GLU A 48 4.02 -18.27 -3.02
N ASN A 49 4.52 -18.63 -1.85
CA ASN A 49 5.90 -19.01 -1.64
C ASN A 49 5.97 -20.15 -0.62
N THR A 50 6.72 -21.19 -0.96
CA THR A 50 7.00 -22.29 -0.04
C THR A 50 8.43 -22.16 0.48
N PHE A 51 8.57 -21.92 1.77
CA PHE A 51 9.88 -21.80 2.43
C PHE A 51 9.92 -22.73 3.64
N ASN A 52 10.92 -23.61 3.69
CA ASN A 52 11.05 -24.66 4.72
C ASN A 52 9.79 -25.53 4.89
N GLY A 53 9.12 -25.87 3.78
CA GLY A 53 7.91 -26.70 3.79
C GLY A 53 6.65 -26.00 4.30
N GLN A 54 6.72 -24.71 4.66
CA GLN A 54 5.53 -23.90 4.94
C GLN A 54 5.16 -23.06 3.71
N THR A 55 3.96 -23.29 3.21
CA THR A 55 3.36 -22.46 2.14
C THR A 55 2.79 -21.19 2.77
N ARG A 56 3.24 -20.05 2.27
CA ARG A 56 2.67 -18.74 2.56
C ARG A 56 2.08 -18.19 1.28
N HIS A 57 0.91 -17.60 1.37
CA HIS A 57 0.30 -16.89 0.26
C HIS A 57 -0.25 -15.56 0.76
N GLY A 58 -0.58 -14.69 -0.17
CA GLY A 58 -1.24 -13.43 0.15
C GLY A 58 -1.40 -12.55 -1.07
N ILE A 59 -1.81 -11.32 -0.82
CA ILE A 59 -1.89 -10.27 -1.83
C ILE A 59 -0.77 -9.27 -1.57
N SER A 60 -0.04 -8.94 -2.62
CA SER A 60 0.92 -7.83 -2.63
C SER A 60 0.28 -6.63 -3.32
N PHE A 61 0.34 -5.47 -2.65
CA PHE A 61 -0.17 -4.22 -3.20
C PHE A 61 0.98 -3.33 -3.66
N ARG A 62 0.86 -2.77 -4.86
CA ARG A 62 1.78 -1.78 -5.39
C ARG A 62 1.02 -0.60 -5.96
N ALA A 63 1.53 0.61 -5.79
CA ALA A 63 0.99 1.79 -6.43
C ALA A 63 2.08 2.53 -7.22
N VAL A 64 1.66 3.31 -8.21
CA VAL A 64 2.54 4.18 -8.98
C VAL A 64 2.93 5.40 -8.15
N ALA A 65 1.96 5.99 -7.45
CA ALA A 65 2.15 7.15 -6.59
C ALA A 65 1.04 7.30 -5.55
N LEU A 66 1.30 8.12 -4.54
CA LEU A 66 0.32 8.68 -3.61
C LEU A 66 0.32 10.20 -3.80
N THR A 67 -0.85 10.82 -3.75
CA THR A 67 -0.97 12.27 -3.74
C THR A 67 -1.75 12.71 -2.52
N SER A 68 -1.36 13.82 -1.89
CA SER A 68 -2.18 14.44 -0.87
C SER A 68 -3.51 14.87 -1.47
N VAL A 69 -4.62 14.51 -0.84
CA VAL A 69 -5.92 15.13 -1.13
C VAL A 69 -5.99 16.35 -0.22
N GLY A 70 -5.50 17.48 -0.72
CA GLY A 70 -5.47 18.71 0.06
C GLY A 70 -6.86 19.16 0.48
N VAL A 71 -6.90 19.81 1.64
CA VAL A 71 -7.86 20.88 1.94
C VAL A 71 -7.28 22.18 1.38
#